data_AF-A0A849QY72-F1
#
_entry.id   AF-A0A849QY72-F1
#
_cell.length_a   1.000
_cell.length_b   1.000
_cell.length_c   1.000
_cell.angle_alpha   90.00
_cell.angle_beta   90.00
_cell.angle_gamma   90.00
#
_symmetry.space_group_name_H-M   'P 1'
#
loop_
_entity.id
_entity.type
_entity.pdbx_description
1 polymer ?
#
loop_
_entity_poly.entity_id
_entity_poly.type
_entity_poly.pdbx_seq_one_letter_code
_entity_poly.pdbx_strand_id
1 'polypeptide(L)'
;LKGGGVFGGWDNKAEPADLIAQMLIGKNWDDITATENNKIYAVPWSITNGLEHIYGEVLLAKICHPELDIDPTEVYKEFLEDFMRVEYPEGKVLVYPPLAT
;
A
#
# COMPACT_ATOMS: atom_id res chain seq x y z
N LEU A 1 -0.10 17.52 -7.93
CA LEU A 1 0.17 16.74 -6.70
C LEU A 1 1.68 16.54 -6.63
N LYS A 2 2.36 17.13 -5.64
CA LYS A 2 3.78 16.86 -5.40
C LYS A 2 3.83 15.60 -4.54
N GLY A 3 4.30 14.50 -5.11
CA GLY A 3 4.48 13.25 -4.38
C GLY A 3 5.20 12.23 -5.27
N GLY A 4 6.38 11.82 -4.82
CA GLY A 4 7.07 10.62 -5.26
C GLY A 4 8.10 10.82 -6.37
N GLY A 5 9.33 10.39 -6.12
CA GLY A 5 10.19 9.91 -7.20
C GLY A 5 9.54 8.72 -7.92
N VAL A 6 10.24 8.16 -8.91
CA VAL A 6 9.71 7.17 -9.87
C VAL A 6 9.11 5.90 -9.23
N PHE A 7 9.31 5.67 -7.92
CA PHE A 7 8.89 4.46 -7.18
C PHE A 7 8.11 4.72 -5.88
N GLY A 8 7.35 5.82 -5.84
CA GLY A 8 6.20 6.00 -4.93
C GLY A 8 6.47 5.95 -3.41
N GLY A 9 5.39 6.00 -2.63
CA GLY A 9 5.40 5.87 -1.17
C GLY A 9 5.44 7.17 -0.35
N TRP A 10 4.89 7.11 0.87
CA TRP A 10 4.87 8.22 1.82
C TRP A 10 6.09 8.20 2.74
N ASP A 11 6.55 9.38 3.18
CA ASP A 11 7.67 9.52 4.13
C ASP A 11 7.32 9.10 5.56
N ASN A 12 6.04 9.02 5.88
CA ASN A 12 5.54 8.67 7.21
C ASN A 12 4.10 8.15 7.12
N LYS A 13 3.58 7.68 8.26
CA LYS A 13 2.23 7.12 8.37
C LYS A 13 1.13 8.18 8.56
N ALA A 14 1.48 9.43 8.87
CA ALA A 14 0.48 10.47 9.17
C ALA A 14 -0.29 10.86 7.91
N GLU A 15 0.40 11.08 6.78
CA GLU A 15 -0.26 11.44 5.53
C GLU A 15 -1.30 10.40 5.06
N PRO A 16 -0.98 9.10 4.91
CA PRO A 16 -1.98 8.12 4.50
C PRO A 16 -3.09 7.90 5.55
N ALA A 17 -2.81 8.08 6.85
CA ALA A 17 -3.83 8.05 7.89
C ALA A 17 -4.83 9.21 7.75
N ASP A 18 -4.32 10.43 7.52
CA ASP A 18 -5.14 11.61 7.29
C ASP A 18 -5.99 11.49 6.02
N LEU A 19 -5.45 10.85 4.97
CA LEU A 19 -6.22 10.56 3.75
C LEU A 19 -7.41 9.62 4.01
N ILE A 20 -7.20 8.55 4.78
CA ILE A 20 -8.30 7.66 5.20
C ILE A 20 -9.32 8.43 6.05
N ALA A 21 -8.86 9.22 7.04
CA ALA A 21 -9.74 10.01 7.88
C ALA A 21 -10.58 11.00 7.04
N GLN A 22 -9.95 11.73 6.12
CA GLN A 22 -10.62 12.65 5.21
C GLN A 22 -11.63 11.96 4.29
N MET A 23 -11.33 10.76 3.81
CA MET A 23 -12.25 9.97 2.97
C MET A 23 -13.53 9.62 3.74
N LEU A 24 -13.43 9.35 5.05
CA LEU A 24 -14.53 8.95 5.91
C LEU A 24 -15.38 10.13 6.42
N ILE A 25 -14.86 11.37 6.42
CA ILE A 25 -15.59 12.54 6.90
C ILE A 25 -16.91 12.72 6.14
N GLY A 26 -18.02 12.79 6.89
CA GLY A 26 -19.36 13.00 6.36
C GLY A 26 -19.93 11.83 5.56
N LYS A 27 -19.28 10.65 5.62
CA LYS A 27 -19.82 9.41 5.06
C LYS A 27 -20.63 8.67 6.11
N ASN A 28 -21.74 8.07 5.69
CA ASN A 28 -22.50 7.13 6.50
C ASN A 28 -22.13 5.71 6.05
N TRP A 29 -20.86 5.34 6.26
CA TRP A 29 -20.27 4.06 5.84
C TRP A 29 -20.04 3.11 7.01
N ASP A 30 -20.66 3.41 8.15
CA ASP A 30 -20.52 2.65 9.39
C ASP A 30 -21.10 1.23 9.26
N ASP A 31 -21.97 0.98 8.29
CA ASP A 31 -22.59 -0.32 7.97
C ASP A 31 -21.83 -1.12 6.89
N ILE A 32 -20.76 -0.57 6.33
CA ILE A 32 -19.89 -1.31 5.41
C ILE A 32 -19.01 -2.24 6.23
N THR A 33 -19.06 -3.54 5.95
CA THR A 33 -18.27 -4.58 6.65
C THR A 33 -16.76 -4.28 6.70
N ALA A 34 -16.22 -3.59 5.70
CA ALA A 34 -14.81 -3.16 5.71
C ALA A 34 -14.54 -2.07 6.76
N THR A 35 -15.48 -1.13 6.97
CA THR A 35 -15.39 -0.11 8.02
C THR A 35 -15.52 -0.75 9.40
N GLU A 36 -16.52 -1.61 9.61
CA GLU A 36 -16.75 -2.30 10.88
C GLU A 36 -15.54 -3.13 11.34
N ASN A 37 -14.83 -3.74 10.39
CA ASN A 37 -13.68 -4.61 10.66
C ASN A 37 -12.32 -3.90 10.53
N ASN A 38 -12.28 -2.58 10.39
CA ASN A 38 -11.04 -1.80 10.19
C ASN A 38 -10.19 -2.28 8.99
N LYS A 39 -10.84 -2.70 7.90
CA LYS A 39 -10.21 -3.17 6.65
C LYS A 39 -10.23 -2.08 5.57
N ILE A 40 -9.79 -0.88 5.91
CA ILE A 40 -9.63 0.24 4.99
C ILE A 40 -8.15 0.53 4.84
N TYR A 41 -7.66 0.50 3.61
CA TYR A 41 -6.24 0.65 3.30
C TYR A 41 -6.01 1.82 2.33
N ALA A 42 -4.93 2.55 2.58
CA ALA A 42 -4.35 3.53 1.66
C ALA A 42 -3.09 2.94 1.05
N VAL A 43 -3.00 3.02 -0.29
CA VAL A 43 -1.84 2.59 -1.07
C VAL A 43 -1.42 3.71 -2.02
N PRO A 44 -0.12 3.89 -2.33
CA PRO A 44 0.30 4.88 -3.30
C PRO A 44 -0.34 4.59 -4.65
N TRP A 45 -0.82 5.61 -5.34
CA TRP A 45 -1.48 5.41 -6.64
C TRP A 45 -0.57 4.68 -7.65
N SER A 46 0.75 4.91 -7.56
CA SER A 46 1.71 4.32 -8.49
C SER A 46 1.76 2.80 -8.45
N ILE A 47 1.43 2.13 -7.33
CA ILE A 47 1.41 0.66 -7.26
C ILE A 47 0.19 0.05 -7.98
N THR A 48 -0.79 0.87 -8.37
CA THR A 48 -1.97 0.40 -9.12
C THR A 48 -1.78 0.46 -10.63
N ASN A 49 -0.58 0.85 -11.11
CA ASN A 49 -0.28 0.98 -12.53
C ASN A 49 1.24 0.89 -12.81
N GLY A 50 1.60 0.86 -14.08
CA GLY A 50 2.99 0.89 -14.50
C GLY A 50 3.81 -0.31 -14.01
N LEU A 51 5.09 -0.09 -13.75
CA LEU A 51 6.04 -1.15 -13.38
C LEU A 51 5.87 -1.60 -11.92
N GLU A 52 5.37 -0.74 -11.04
CA GLU A 52 5.12 -1.08 -9.62
C GLU A 52 3.88 -1.97 -9.43
N HIS A 53 3.12 -2.23 -10.51
CA HIS A 53 1.90 -3.04 -10.46
C HIS A 53 2.16 -4.46 -9.94
N ILE A 54 3.35 -5.02 -10.15
CA ILE A 54 3.71 -6.35 -9.63
C ILE A 54 3.65 -6.41 -8.09
N TYR A 55 4.11 -5.36 -7.41
CA TYR A 55 3.98 -5.23 -5.96
C TYR A 55 2.51 -5.00 -5.58
N GLY A 56 1.79 -4.15 -6.33
CA GLY A 56 0.38 -3.86 -6.08
C GLY A 56 -0.50 -5.11 -6.13
N GLU A 57 -0.34 -5.99 -7.13
CA GLU A 57 -1.09 -7.24 -7.25
C GLU A 57 -0.85 -8.16 -6.04
N VAL A 58 0.41 -8.35 -5.65
CA VAL A 58 0.77 -9.20 -4.52
C VAL A 58 0.29 -8.62 -3.19
N LEU A 59 0.39 -7.30 -3.02
CA LEU A 59 -0.13 -6.60 -1.86
C LEU A 59 -1.65 -6.77 -1.73
N LEU A 60 -2.39 -6.58 -2.82
CA LEU A 60 -3.85 -6.77 -2.82
C LEU A 60 -4.24 -8.22 -2.53
N ALA A 61 -3.50 -9.18 -3.09
CA ALA A 61 -3.71 -10.60 -2.78
C ALA A 61 -3.52 -10.86 -1.27
N LYS A 62 -2.46 -10.34 -0.66
CA LYS A 62 -2.19 -10.48 0.79
C LYS A 62 -3.23 -9.77 1.66
N ILE A 63 -3.75 -8.61 1.24
CA ILE A 63 -4.86 -7.91 1.93
C ILE A 63 -6.14 -8.76 1.93
N CYS A 64 -6.49 -9.32 0.78
CA CYS A 64 -7.71 -10.12 0.62
C CYS A 64 -7.59 -11.50 1.26
N HIS A 65 -6.38 -12.07 1.27
CA HIS A 65 -6.05 -13.40 1.77
C HIS A 65 -4.82 -13.34 2.69
N PRO A 66 -4.99 -12.87 3.94
CA PRO A 66 -3.88 -12.74 4.89
C PRO A 66 -3.10 -14.03 5.15
N GLU A 67 -3.76 -15.18 4.96
CA GLU A 67 -3.20 -16.52 5.10
C GLU A 67 -2.19 -16.91 4.02
N LEU A 68 -2.10 -16.16 2.91
CA LEU A 68 -1.12 -16.44 1.86
C LEU A 68 0.30 -16.32 2.39
N ASP A 69 1.11 -17.35 2.19
CA ASP A 69 2.53 -17.35 2.51
C ASP A 69 3.34 -16.61 1.44
N ILE A 70 3.11 -15.30 1.35
CA ILE A 70 3.80 -14.38 0.44
C ILE A 70 4.06 -13.06 1.17
N ASP A 71 5.29 -12.55 1.06
CA ASP A 71 5.66 -11.22 1.53
C ASP A 71 5.72 -10.26 0.33
N PRO A 72 4.77 -9.31 0.20
CA PRO A 72 4.80 -8.30 -0.87
C PRO A 72 6.12 -7.51 -0.90
N THR A 73 6.74 -7.26 0.26
CA THR A 73 7.99 -6.52 0.37
C THR A 73 9.14 -7.23 -0.33
N GLU A 74 9.27 -8.54 -0.10
CA GLU A 74 10.34 -9.34 -0.69
C GLU A 74 10.17 -9.48 -2.21
N VAL A 75 8.92 -9.65 -2.69
CA VAL A 75 8.64 -9.61 -4.14
C VAL A 75 9.05 -8.26 -4.75
N TYR A 76 8.79 -7.15 -4.05
CA TYR A 76 9.11 -5.84 -4.58
C TYR A 76 10.61 -5.55 -4.59
N LYS A 77 11.33 -5.98 -3.54
CA LYS A 77 12.80 -5.94 -3.51
C LYS A 77 13.41 -6.72 -4.66
N GLU A 78 12.99 -7.98 -4.85
CA GLU A 78 13.46 -8.80 -5.97
C GLU A 78 13.22 -8.09 -7.31
N PHE A 79 12.00 -7.57 -7.53
CA PHE A 79 11.67 -6.84 -8.75
C PHE A 79 12.56 -5.61 -8.98
N LEU A 80 12.72 -4.75 -7.97
CA LEU A 80 13.49 -3.52 -8.11
C LEU A 80 14.98 -3.79 -8.25
N GLU A 81 15.55 -4.63 -7.40
CA GLU A 81 17.00 -4.78 -7.28
C GLU A 81 17.56 -5.75 -8.33
N ASP A 82 16.89 -6.87 -8.57
CA ASP A 82 17.38 -7.91 -9.47
C ASP A 82 17.02 -7.66 -10.94
N PHE A 83 15.81 -7.14 -11.20
CA PHE A 83 15.34 -6.90 -12.57
C PHE A 83 15.50 -5.45 -13.02
N MET A 84 15.12 -4.49 -12.18
CA MET A 84 15.15 -3.07 -12.55
C MET A 84 16.49 -2.37 -12.26
N ARG A 85 17.36 -2.98 -11.44
CA ARG A 85 18.63 -2.39 -10.97
C ARG A 85 18.42 -1.04 -10.28
N VAL A 86 17.35 -0.94 -9.49
CA VAL A 86 17.01 0.22 -8.66
C VAL A 86 16.92 -0.22 -7.20
N GLU A 87 17.36 0.62 -6.28
CA GLU A 87 17.29 0.34 -4.85
C GLU A 87 15.84 0.34 -4.36
N TYR A 88 15.52 -0.61 -3.47
CA TYR A 88 14.24 -0.61 -2.77
C TYR A 88 14.10 0.68 -1.93
N PRO A 89 12.95 1.38 -1.96
CA PRO A 89 12.77 2.65 -1.26
C PRO A 89 12.58 2.46 0.25
N GLU A 90 13.68 2.16 0.95
CA GLU A 90 13.69 1.92 2.38
C GLU A 90 13.07 3.09 3.17
N GLY A 91 12.29 2.73 4.19
CA GLY A 91 11.60 3.70 5.05
C GLY A 91 10.35 4.36 4.45
N LYS A 92 9.99 4.06 3.19
CA LYS A 92 8.71 4.51 2.61
C LYS A 92 7.54 3.65 3.09
N VAL A 93 6.41 4.30 3.31
CA VAL A 93 5.13 3.63 3.55
C VAL A 93 4.47 3.35 2.21
N LEU A 94 4.34 2.06 1.88
CA LEU A 94 3.70 1.59 0.64
C LEU A 94 2.29 1.01 0.86
N VAL A 95 1.88 0.88 2.11
CA VAL A 95 0.52 0.49 2.53
C VAL A 95 0.27 1.01 3.94
N TYR A 96 -0.94 1.52 4.18
CA TYR A 96 -1.39 1.91 5.52
C TYR A 96 -2.84 1.47 5.73
N PRO A 97 -3.22 0.93 6.90
CA PRO A 97 -2.34 0.51 7.99
C PRO A 97 -1.36 -0.59 7.52
N PRO A 98 -0.23 -0.79 8.23
CA PRO A 98 0.70 -1.87 7.90
C PRO A 98 -0.02 -3.23 8.02
N LEU A 99 0.32 -4.16 7.13
CA LEU A 99 -0.21 -5.52 7.21
C LEU A 99 0.26 -6.20 8.50
N ALA A 100 -0.58 -7.08 9.05
CA ALA A 100 -0.15 -7.94 10.13
C ALA A 100 0.89 -8.93 9.58
N THR A 101 2.06 -8.97 10.23
CA THR A 101 3.08 -10.02 10.10
C THR A 101 2.62 -11.31 10.72
#